data_AF-A0A259DJ55-F1
#
_entry.id   AF-A0A259DJ55-F1
#
_cell.length_a   1.000
_cell.length_b   1.000
_cell.length_c   1.000
_cell.angle_alpha   90.00
_cell.angle_beta   90.00
_cell.angle_gamma   90.00
#
_symmetry.space_group_name_H-M   'P 1'
#
loop_
_entity.id
_entity.type
_entity.pdbx_description
1 polymer ?
#
loop_
_entity_poly.entity_id
_entity_poly.type
_entity_poly.pdbx_seq_one_letter_code
_entity_poly.pdbx_strand_id
1 'polypeptide(L)'
;MLNWEEEVAPALAKAGLAQQPVVAEPQRPQADEVAIALQVTAPAATASADLSGGAALRVNAADKRVINAKTDVNQLVPFKYKWAWEKYLAGCANHWMPQEINMNRDIALWKDPNGLTEDERRIIKRNLGFFTTADSLAANNIVLGTYRHITAPECRQYLLRQAFEEAIHTHAYQYIVESLGLDQSEIFNAYNEIESIRAKDQFLIPFIDVLTDPNFKTGTLETDQILLKSLIVFACVMEGLFFYVGFTQILAMGRQNKMTGAAEQYQYI
;
A
#
# COMPACT_ATOMS: atom_id res chain seq x y z
N MET A 1 20.12 6.78 -24.32
CA MET A 1 18.64 6.71 -24.33
C MET A 1 18.28 5.45 -25.07
N LEU A 2 17.62 4.50 -24.40
CA LEU A 2 17.10 3.30 -25.04
C LEU A 2 15.70 3.64 -25.56
N ASN A 3 15.50 3.47 -26.87
CA ASN A 3 14.28 3.84 -27.58
C ASN A 3 13.31 2.66 -27.55
N TRP A 4 12.19 2.80 -26.85
CA TRP A 4 11.25 1.71 -26.54
C TRP A 4 10.20 1.43 -27.64
N GLU A 5 10.28 2.11 -28.79
CA GLU A 5 9.24 2.02 -29.82
C GLU A 5 9.52 0.98 -30.92
N GLU A 6 10.76 0.51 -31.10
CA GLU A 6 11.10 -0.40 -32.21
C GLU A 6 10.81 -1.90 -31.94
N GLU A 7 10.63 -2.32 -30.69
CA GLU A 7 10.50 -3.75 -30.35
C GLU A 7 9.07 -4.25 -30.11
N VAL A 8 8.07 -3.37 -30.10
CA VAL A 8 6.67 -3.75 -29.75
C VAL A 8 5.92 -4.33 -30.95
N ALA A 9 6.22 -3.86 -32.17
CA ALA A 9 5.50 -4.28 -33.39
C ALA A 9 5.69 -5.76 -33.78
N PRO A 10 6.89 -6.38 -33.68
CA PRO A 10 7.08 -7.79 -34.08
C PRO A 10 6.44 -8.80 -33.11
N ALA A 11 6.26 -8.43 -31.83
CA ALA A 11 5.74 -9.33 -30.80
C ALA A 11 4.23 -9.60 -30.96
N LEU A 12 3.46 -8.61 -31.42
CA LEU A 12 2.01 -8.72 -31.61
C LEU A 12 1.64 -9.63 -32.79
N ALA A 13 2.47 -9.68 -33.84
CA ALA A 13 2.23 -10.53 -35.02
C ALA A 13 2.38 -12.04 -34.70
N LYS A 14 3.19 -12.40 -33.70
CA LYS A 14 3.43 -13.80 -33.30
C LYS A 14 2.27 -14.40 -32.49
N ALA A 15 1.33 -13.58 -32.03
CA ALA A 15 0.17 -13.99 -31.22
C ALA A 15 -1.10 -14.28 -32.05
N GLY A 16 -1.03 -14.27 -33.38
CA GLY A 16 -2.16 -14.66 -34.25
C GLY A 16 -3.34 -13.67 -34.29
N LEU A 17 -3.15 -12.43 -33.81
CA LEU A 17 -4.14 -11.36 -33.89
C LEU A 17 -3.95 -10.57 -35.19
N ALA A 18 -4.52 -11.09 -36.28
CA ALA A 18 -4.55 -10.38 -37.57
C ALA A 18 -5.42 -9.12 -37.51
N GLN A 19 -4.98 -8.06 -38.20
CA GLN A 19 -5.73 -6.82 -38.40
C GLN A 19 -7.08 -7.11 -39.08
N GLN A 20 -8.17 -6.67 -38.45
CA GLN A 20 -9.51 -6.70 -39.06
C GLN A 20 -9.69 -5.57 -40.08
N PRO A 21 -10.59 -5.72 -41.08
CA PRO A 21 -10.83 -4.70 -42.10
C PRO A 21 -11.49 -3.46 -41.51
N VAL A 22 -11.09 -2.28 -42.00
CA VAL A 22 -11.65 -0.98 -41.64
C VAL A 22 -13.13 -0.92 -42.01
N VAL A 23 -14.00 -0.85 -41.00
CA VAL A 23 -15.42 -0.51 -41.15
C VAL A 23 -15.54 1.02 -41.17
N ALA A 24 -16.28 1.57 -42.13
CA ALA A 24 -16.49 3.01 -42.28
C ALA A 24 -17.12 3.62 -41.02
N GLU A 25 -16.56 4.74 -40.53
CA GLU A 25 -17.08 5.48 -39.37
C GLU A 25 -18.48 6.07 -39.64
N PRO A 26 -19.40 6.01 -38.67
CA PRO A 26 -20.63 6.80 -38.73
C PRO A 26 -20.33 8.28 -38.46
N GLN A 27 -20.99 9.17 -39.20
CA GLN A 27 -20.86 10.62 -39.09
C GLN A 27 -21.04 11.11 -37.64
N ARG A 28 -20.05 11.86 -37.14
CA ARG A 28 -20.13 12.60 -35.88
C ARG A 28 -21.26 13.64 -35.93
N PRO A 29 -22.08 13.77 -34.88
CA PRO A 29 -22.98 14.92 -34.74
C PRO A 29 -22.16 16.21 -34.57
N GLN A 30 -22.64 17.29 -35.20
CA GLN A 30 -22.08 18.64 -35.08
C GLN A 30 -22.08 19.08 -33.61
N ALA A 31 -20.95 19.62 -33.15
CA ALA A 31 -20.83 20.21 -31.83
C ALA A 31 -21.53 21.56 -31.81
N ASP A 32 -22.47 21.74 -30.87
CA ASP A 32 -22.96 23.06 -30.48
C ASP A 32 -21.79 23.90 -29.97
N GLU A 33 -21.60 25.08 -30.56
CA GLU A 33 -20.60 26.06 -30.15
C GLU A 33 -20.97 26.66 -28.79
N VAL A 34 -20.47 26.08 -27.71
CA VAL A 34 -20.28 26.82 -26.45
C VAL A 34 -18.93 27.52 -26.54
N ALA A 35 -18.95 28.79 -26.91
CA ALA A 35 -17.76 29.63 -26.96
C ALA A 35 -17.18 29.83 -25.55
N ILE A 36 -16.20 29.00 -25.18
CA ILE A 36 -15.31 29.27 -24.05
C ILE A 36 -14.19 30.16 -24.59
N ALA A 37 -14.20 31.44 -24.21
CA ALA A 37 -13.12 32.36 -24.51
C ALA A 37 -11.82 31.86 -23.86
N LEU A 38 -10.95 31.24 -24.67
CA LEU A 38 -9.57 30.95 -24.28
C LEU A 38 -8.81 32.28 -24.18
N GLN A 39 -8.73 32.84 -22.98
CA GLN A 39 -7.70 33.81 -22.66
C GLN A 39 -6.35 33.10 -22.69
N VAL A 40 -5.69 33.12 -23.84
CA VAL A 40 -4.27 32.76 -23.95
C VAL A 40 -3.48 33.91 -23.33
N THR A 41 -3.25 33.85 -22.03
CA THR A 41 -2.17 34.62 -21.41
C THR A 41 -0.85 33.97 -21.81
N ALA A 42 0.03 34.75 -22.44
CA ALA A 42 1.40 34.30 -22.68
C ALA A 42 2.02 33.83 -21.36
N PRO A 43 2.79 32.72 -21.34
CA PRO A 43 3.45 32.29 -20.12
C PRO A 43 4.32 33.45 -19.64
N ALA A 44 4.09 33.88 -18.39
CA ALA A 44 4.92 34.88 -17.76
C ALA A 44 6.38 34.43 -17.90
N ALA A 45 7.24 35.33 -18.39
CA ALA A 45 8.67 35.08 -18.50
C ALA A 45 9.15 34.49 -17.17
N THR A 46 9.60 33.24 -17.19
CA THR A 46 10.16 32.58 -16.03
C THR A 46 11.31 33.43 -15.55
N ALA A 47 11.10 34.15 -14.44
CA ALA A 47 12.18 34.85 -13.76
C ALA A 47 13.31 33.84 -13.57
N SER A 48 14.51 34.16 -14.07
CA SER A 48 15.69 33.37 -13.80
C SER A 48 15.78 33.23 -12.29
N ALA A 49 15.61 32.02 -11.75
CA ALA A 49 15.72 31.78 -10.32
C ALA A 49 17.09 32.25 -9.88
N ASP A 50 17.15 33.32 -9.09
CA ASP A 50 18.39 33.78 -8.49
C ASP A 50 18.84 32.71 -7.49
N LEU A 51 19.83 31.91 -7.87
CA LEU A 51 20.39 30.83 -7.06
C LEU A 51 21.43 31.35 -6.04
N SER A 52 21.67 32.66 -5.98
CA SER A 52 22.59 33.23 -5.00
C SER A 52 22.08 32.94 -3.58
N GLY A 53 22.93 32.29 -2.76
CA GLY A 53 22.58 31.83 -1.41
C GLY A 53 22.18 30.36 -1.27
N GLY A 54 22.06 29.59 -2.36
CA GLY A 54 21.68 28.17 -2.29
C GLY A 54 22.59 27.29 -1.41
N ALA A 55 23.88 27.63 -1.29
CA ALA A 55 24.80 26.93 -0.39
C ALA A 55 24.41 27.05 1.10
N ALA A 56 23.78 28.16 1.51
CA ALA A 56 23.29 28.37 2.88
C ALA A 56 22.01 27.57 3.19
N LEU A 57 21.31 27.07 2.15
CA LEU A 57 20.11 26.24 2.28
C LEU A 57 20.42 24.74 2.38
N ARG A 58 21.69 24.34 2.31
CA ARG A 58 22.10 22.94 2.46
C ARG A 58 21.79 22.45 3.87
N VAL A 59 21.10 21.32 3.98
CA VAL A 59 20.74 20.74 5.28
C VAL A 59 21.97 20.17 5.99
N ASN A 60 22.09 20.45 7.29
CA ASN A 60 23.03 19.77 8.17
C ASN A 60 22.35 18.55 8.82
N ALA A 61 23.03 17.40 8.83
CA ALA A 61 22.52 16.18 9.46
C ALA A 61 22.19 16.38 10.94
N ALA A 62 22.95 17.21 11.67
CA ALA A 62 22.71 17.45 13.10
C ALA A 62 21.32 18.05 13.37
N ASP A 63 20.78 18.83 12.43
CA ASP A 63 19.54 19.59 12.59
C ASP A 63 18.27 18.79 12.26
N LYS A 64 18.38 17.70 11.50
CA LYS A 64 17.25 16.81 11.21
C LYS A 64 16.61 16.26 12.49
N ARG A 65 15.29 16.13 12.53
CA ARG A 65 14.51 15.48 13.61
C ARG A 65 13.46 14.57 12.99
N VAL A 66 13.09 13.49 13.68
CA VAL A 66 12.03 12.59 13.21
C VAL A 66 10.68 13.32 13.16
N ILE A 67 10.38 14.14 14.18
CA ILE A 67 9.20 15.01 14.24
C ILE A 67 9.63 16.45 14.49
N ASN A 68 8.79 17.41 14.09
CA ASN A 68 8.95 18.84 14.38
C ASN A 68 10.28 19.46 13.89
N ALA A 69 10.94 18.86 12.89
CA ALA A 69 12.15 19.44 12.29
C ALA A 69 11.82 20.73 11.50
N LYS A 70 12.78 21.67 11.48
CA LYS A 70 12.72 22.88 10.62
C LYS A 70 13.59 22.78 9.36
N THR A 71 14.31 21.68 9.21
CA THR A 71 15.17 21.40 8.06
C THR A 71 14.34 21.11 6.82
N ASP A 72 14.89 21.41 5.64
CA ASP A 72 14.24 21.12 4.36
C ASP A 72 14.07 19.60 4.16
N VAL A 73 12.82 19.14 4.27
CA VAL A 73 12.46 17.72 4.14
C VAL A 73 12.54 17.23 2.69
N ASN A 74 12.73 18.11 1.70
CA ASN A 74 12.91 17.68 0.31
C ASN A 74 14.36 17.24 0.03
N GLN A 75 15.32 17.65 0.87
CA GLN A 75 16.73 17.25 0.75
C GLN A 75 16.99 15.93 1.48
N LEU A 76 17.02 14.83 0.73
CA LEU A 76 17.27 13.49 1.26
C LEU A 76 18.61 13.39 2.02
N VAL A 77 19.66 14.02 1.50
CA VAL A 77 21.01 13.99 2.07
C VAL A 77 21.34 15.30 2.81
N PRO A 78 22.25 15.27 3.81
CA PRO A 78 22.93 14.10 4.37
C PRO A 78 22.02 13.23 5.25
N PHE A 79 22.29 11.92 5.31
CA PHE A 79 21.54 10.99 6.16
C PHE A 79 21.90 11.17 7.64
N LYS A 80 20.87 11.30 8.49
CA LYS A 80 20.99 11.21 9.95
C LYS A 80 20.54 9.85 10.45
N TYR A 81 19.39 9.37 9.98
CA TYR A 81 18.77 8.12 10.44
C TYR A 81 19.09 6.97 9.48
N LYS A 82 20.34 6.48 9.53
CA LYS A 82 20.82 5.40 8.64
C LYS A 82 19.97 4.13 8.72
N TRP A 83 19.44 3.81 9.91
CA TRP A 83 18.55 2.67 10.09
C TRP A 83 17.31 2.73 9.20
N ALA A 84 16.76 3.92 8.92
CA ALA A 84 15.58 4.08 8.08
C ALA A 84 15.94 3.81 6.61
N TRP A 85 17.10 4.28 6.18
CA TRP A 85 17.63 3.99 4.85
C TRP A 85 17.93 2.50 4.66
N GLU A 86 18.51 1.84 5.66
CA GLU A 86 18.74 0.40 5.64
C GLU A 86 17.43 -0.39 5.53
N LYS A 87 16.39 0.03 6.25
CA LYS A 87 15.06 -0.60 6.17
C LYS A 87 14.41 -0.38 4.81
N TYR A 88 14.55 0.80 4.22
CA TYR A 88 14.13 1.06 2.84
C TYR A 88 14.80 0.12 1.84
N LEU A 89 16.13 -0.02 1.92
CA LEU A 89 16.87 -0.92 1.03
C LEU A 89 16.47 -2.40 1.24
N ALA A 90 16.26 -2.82 2.48
CA ALA A 90 15.81 -4.17 2.79
C ALA A 90 14.41 -4.44 2.22
N GLY A 91 13.45 -3.52 2.39
CA GLY A 91 12.13 -3.62 1.79
C GLY A 91 12.20 -3.71 0.26
N CYS A 92 13.01 -2.86 -0.39
CA CYS A 92 13.23 -2.95 -1.84
C CYS A 92 13.81 -4.30 -2.29
N ALA A 93 14.72 -4.89 -1.52
CA ALA A 93 15.30 -6.20 -1.83
C ALA A 93 14.30 -7.35 -1.67
N ASN A 94 13.23 -7.15 -0.90
CA ASN A 94 12.17 -8.12 -0.65
C ASN A 94 10.96 -7.93 -1.58
N HIS A 95 11.16 -7.43 -2.81
CA HIS A 95 10.07 -7.33 -3.76
C HIS A 95 9.54 -8.71 -4.17
N TRP A 96 8.22 -8.85 -4.18
CA TRP A 96 7.49 -10.04 -4.61
C TRP A 96 6.13 -9.61 -5.17
N MET A 97 5.48 -10.50 -5.93
CA MET A 97 4.11 -10.31 -6.41
C MET A 97 3.24 -11.53 -6.09
N PRO A 98 1.99 -11.38 -5.63
CA PRO A 98 1.14 -12.51 -5.26
C PRO A 98 0.92 -13.53 -6.38
N GLN A 99 0.83 -13.06 -7.62
CA GLN A 99 0.65 -13.90 -8.80
C GLN A 99 1.82 -14.84 -9.10
N GLU A 100 2.99 -14.62 -8.50
CA GLU A 100 4.14 -15.50 -8.67
C GLU A 100 3.93 -16.83 -7.91
N ILE A 101 2.98 -16.87 -6.98
CA ILE A 101 2.71 -18.03 -6.12
C ILE A 101 1.54 -18.85 -6.67
N ASN A 102 1.76 -20.15 -6.86
CA ASN A 102 0.80 -21.04 -7.49
C ASN A 102 -0.33 -21.48 -6.53
N MET A 103 -1.57 -21.15 -6.89
CA MET A 103 -2.76 -21.47 -6.07
C MET A 103 -3.47 -22.79 -6.42
N ASN A 104 -3.03 -23.56 -7.42
CA ASN A 104 -3.78 -24.73 -7.92
C ASN A 104 -4.04 -25.80 -6.84
N ARG A 105 -3.07 -26.05 -5.96
CA ARG A 105 -3.23 -27.02 -4.85
C ARG A 105 -4.25 -26.54 -3.83
N ASP A 106 -4.21 -25.26 -3.50
CA ASP A 106 -5.14 -24.63 -2.56
C ASP A 106 -6.56 -24.63 -3.13
N ILE A 107 -6.71 -24.35 -4.43
CA ILE A 107 -8.00 -24.44 -5.14
C ILE A 107 -8.56 -25.86 -5.09
N ALA A 108 -7.74 -26.87 -5.40
CA ALA A 108 -8.16 -28.26 -5.37
C ALA A 108 -8.58 -28.69 -3.94
N LEU A 109 -7.77 -28.33 -2.94
CA LEU A 109 -8.06 -28.61 -1.54
C LEU A 109 -9.34 -27.91 -1.05
N TRP A 110 -9.55 -26.67 -1.45
CA TRP A 110 -10.73 -25.88 -1.07
C TRP A 110 -12.01 -26.43 -1.71
N LYS A 111 -11.95 -26.94 -2.95
CA LYS A 111 -13.10 -27.52 -3.66
C LYS A 111 -13.44 -28.93 -3.19
N ASP A 112 -12.48 -29.67 -2.64
CA ASP A 112 -12.73 -31.00 -2.09
C ASP A 112 -13.60 -30.89 -0.80
N PRO A 113 -14.81 -31.49 -0.76
CA PRO A 113 -15.64 -31.52 0.44
C PRO A 113 -14.96 -32.15 1.66
N ASN A 114 -13.95 -33.00 1.46
CA ASN A 114 -13.18 -33.65 2.53
C ASN A 114 -11.79 -33.03 2.72
N GLY A 115 -11.42 -32.01 1.95
CA GLY A 115 -10.09 -31.41 2.00
C GLY A 115 -9.83 -30.60 3.27
N LEU A 116 -10.86 -29.90 3.75
CA LEU A 116 -10.82 -29.06 4.95
C LEU A 116 -12.08 -29.29 5.79
N THR A 117 -11.91 -29.30 7.10
CA THR A 117 -13.05 -29.28 8.02
C THR A 117 -13.73 -27.91 8.02
N GLU A 118 -14.97 -27.84 8.51
CA GLU A 118 -15.69 -26.56 8.65
C GLU A 118 -14.97 -25.57 9.57
N ASP A 119 -14.29 -26.04 10.61
CA ASP A 119 -13.51 -25.18 11.50
C ASP A 119 -12.24 -24.65 10.82
N GLU A 120 -11.58 -25.46 9.99
CA GLU A 120 -10.44 -25.01 9.17
C GLU A 120 -10.87 -23.96 8.15
N ARG A 121 -12.00 -24.19 7.46
CA ARG A 121 -12.59 -23.21 6.53
C ARG A 121 -12.97 -21.92 7.25
N ARG A 122 -13.54 -22.01 8.45
CA ARG A 122 -13.89 -20.84 9.28
C ARG A 122 -12.65 -20.04 9.64
N ILE A 123 -11.58 -20.69 10.08
CA ILE A 123 -10.31 -20.01 10.41
C ILE A 123 -9.80 -19.24 9.19
N ILE A 124 -9.74 -19.89 8.02
CA ILE A 124 -9.26 -19.24 6.78
C ILE A 124 -10.12 -18.03 6.42
N LYS A 125 -11.46 -18.17 6.39
CA LYS A 125 -12.36 -17.06 6.04
C LYS A 125 -12.27 -15.90 7.03
N ARG A 126 -12.19 -16.18 8.33
CA ARG A 126 -12.11 -15.14 9.38
C ARG A 126 -10.75 -14.44 9.37
N ASN A 127 -9.69 -15.18 9.10
CA ASN A 127 -8.35 -14.64 8.96
C ASN A 127 -8.28 -13.70 7.74
N LEU A 128 -8.68 -14.18 6.56
CA LEU A 128 -8.75 -13.36 5.35
C LEU A 128 -9.62 -12.11 5.57
N GLY A 129 -10.81 -12.27 6.16
CA GLY A 129 -11.71 -11.13 6.38
C GLY A 129 -11.18 -10.08 7.37
N PHE A 130 -10.27 -10.44 8.27
CA PHE A 130 -9.57 -9.46 9.11
C PHE A 130 -8.44 -8.78 8.33
N PHE A 131 -7.59 -9.56 7.65
CA PHE A 131 -6.40 -9.03 6.99
C PHE A 131 -6.71 -8.16 5.77
N THR A 132 -7.75 -8.48 4.99
CA THR A 132 -8.14 -7.69 3.80
C THR A 132 -8.42 -6.23 4.14
N THR A 133 -9.02 -5.96 5.31
CA THR A 133 -9.34 -4.59 5.73
C THR A 133 -8.27 -3.99 6.61
N ALA A 134 -7.58 -4.78 7.43
CA ALA A 134 -6.55 -4.28 8.33
C ALA A 134 -5.36 -3.66 7.58
N ASP A 135 -4.90 -4.25 6.46
CA ASP A 135 -3.78 -3.66 5.70
C ASP A 135 -4.20 -2.41 4.92
N SER A 136 -5.47 -2.33 4.51
CA SER A 136 -6.02 -1.07 4.00
C SER A 136 -6.03 0.02 5.07
N LEU A 137 -6.36 -0.31 6.33
CA LEU A 137 -6.26 0.62 7.46
C LEU A 137 -4.79 1.01 7.73
N ALA A 138 -3.86 0.06 7.64
CA ALA A 138 -2.41 0.32 7.79
C ALA A 138 -1.91 1.32 6.74
N ALA A 139 -2.19 1.06 5.46
CA ALA A 139 -1.81 1.93 4.34
C ALA A 139 -2.37 3.34 4.50
N ASN A 140 -3.66 3.46 4.82
CA ASN A 140 -4.32 4.75 5.03
C ASN A 140 -3.72 5.51 6.21
N ASN A 141 -3.43 4.83 7.32
CA ASN A 141 -2.78 5.43 8.48
C ASN A 141 -1.37 5.97 8.14
N ILE A 142 -0.61 5.24 7.32
CA ILE A 142 0.73 5.70 6.88
C ILE A 142 0.59 6.95 6.02
N VAL A 143 -0.22 6.89 4.97
CA VAL A 143 -0.29 7.92 3.92
C VAL A 143 -1.01 9.19 4.41
N LEU A 144 -2.15 9.04 5.08
CA LEU A 144 -2.99 10.16 5.48
C LEU A 144 -2.58 10.77 6.83
N GLY A 145 -1.95 9.98 7.69
CA GLY A 145 -1.61 10.39 9.05
C GLY A 145 -0.11 10.48 9.30
N THR A 146 0.54 9.33 9.45
CA THR A 146 1.93 9.21 9.93
C THR A 146 2.91 10.02 9.08
N TYR A 147 2.86 9.90 7.75
CA TYR A 147 3.80 10.54 6.83
C TYR A 147 3.90 12.06 7.01
N ARG A 148 2.75 12.70 7.30
CA ARG A 148 2.65 14.15 7.51
C ARG A 148 3.47 14.62 8.71
N HIS A 149 3.46 13.84 9.80
CA HIS A 149 4.12 14.20 11.05
C HIS A 149 5.60 13.80 11.12
N ILE A 150 6.02 12.85 10.29
CA ILE A 150 7.43 12.51 10.13
C ILE A 150 8.10 13.58 9.25
N THR A 151 9.12 14.25 9.80
CA THR A 151 9.85 15.38 9.21
C THR A 151 11.29 15.04 8.82
N ALA A 152 11.65 13.76 8.83
CA ALA A 152 12.93 13.26 8.33
C ALA A 152 12.75 12.57 6.96
N PRO A 153 13.46 12.99 5.90
CA PRO A 153 13.24 12.47 4.55
C PRO A 153 13.58 10.99 4.40
N GLU A 154 14.66 10.51 5.03
CA GLU A 154 15.01 9.09 4.97
C GLU A 154 13.97 8.19 5.66
N CYS A 155 13.29 8.67 6.70
CA CYS A 155 12.17 7.97 7.32
C CYS A 155 10.93 7.99 6.41
N ARG A 156 10.65 9.13 5.77
CA ARG A 156 9.58 9.24 4.75
C ARG A 156 9.82 8.29 3.59
N GLN A 157 11.05 8.14 3.13
CA GLN A 157 11.38 7.19 2.06
C GLN A 157 11.02 5.74 2.44
N TYR A 158 11.29 5.34 3.68
CA TYR A 158 10.89 4.03 4.19
C TYR A 158 9.35 3.89 4.28
N LEU A 159 8.66 4.92 4.78
CA LEU A 159 7.19 4.90 4.86
C LEU A 159 6.53 4.76 3.48
N LEU A 160 7.11 5.33 2.42
CA LEU A 160 6.61 5.10 1.05
C LEU A 160 6.76 3.64 0.63
N ARG A 161 7.88 3.00 1.00
CA ARG A 161 8.08 1.58 0.72
C ARG A 161 7.11 0.71 1.51
N GLN A 162 6.94 0.99 2.81
CA GLN A 162 5.98 0.28 3.66
C GLN A 162 4.55 0.42 3.13
N ALA A 163 4.09 1.64 2.80
CA ALA A 163 2.76 1.83 2.24
C ALA A 163 2.53 1.09 0.91
N PHE A 164 3.57 0.96 0.08
CA PHE A 164 3.50 0.12 -1.12
C PHE A 164 3.42 -1.37 -0.78
N GLU A 165 4.14 -1.85 0.23
CA GLU A 165 4.05 -3.23 0.71
C GLU A 165 2.64 -3.55 1.21
N GLU A 166 1.97 -2.65 1.94
CA GLU A 166 0.57 -2.85 2.35
C GLU A 166 -0.40 -3.01 1.17
N ALA A 167 -0.12 -2.33 0.05
CA ALA A 167 -0.89 -2.50 -1.18
C ALA A 167 -0.65 -3.89 -1.81
N ILE A 168 0.60 -4.39 -1.75
CA ILE A 168 0.93 -5.75 -2.17
C ILE A 168 0.27 -6.80 -1.27
N HIS A 169 0.21 -6.58 0.04
CA HIS A 169 -0.47 -7.49 0.97
C HIS A 169 -1.98 -7.53 0.70
N THR A 170 -2.61 -6.36 0.54
CA THR A 170 -4.04 -6.27 0.18
C THR A 170 -4.33 -7.02 -1.14
N HIS A 171 -3.44 -6.87 -2.12
CA HIS A 171 -3.50 -7.60 -3.37
C HIS A 171 -3.32 -9.11 -3.20
N ALA A 172 -2.44 -9.56 -2.29
CA ALA A 172 -2.26 -10.98 -1.98
C ALA A 172 -3.55 -11.61 -1.43
N TYR A 173 -4.20 -10.94 -0.48
CA TYR A 173 -5.46 -11.43 0.06
C TYR A 173 -6.57 -11.44 -0.98
N GLN A 174 -6.67 -10.40 -1.81
CA GLN A 174 -7.60 -10.38 -2.94
C GLN A 174 -7.36 -11.57 -3.88
N TYR A 175 -6.10 -11.84 -4.24
CA TYR A 175 -5.72 -12.94 -5.13
C TYR A 175 -6.07 -14.31 -4.53
N ILE A 176 -5.88 -14.51 -3.22
CA ILE A 176 -6.32 -15.73 -2.52
C ILE A 176 -7.85 -15.86 -2.58
N VAL A 177 -8.58 -14.81 -2.22
CA VAL A 177 -10.06 -14.80 -2.19
C VAL A 177 -10.63 -15.12 -3.58
N GLU A 178 -10.10 -14.49 -4.63
CA GLU A 178 -10.49 -14.73 -6.02
C GLU A 178 -10.15 -16.16 -6.44
N SER A 179 -8.93 -16.63 -6.19
CA SER A 179 -8.48 -17.98 -6.57
C SER A 179 -9.37 -19.07 -5.98
N LEU A 180 -9.74 -18.94 -4.70
CA LEU A 180 -10.57 -19.91 -4.00
C LEU A 180 -12.06 -19.81 -4.38
N GLY A 181 -12.47 -18.80 -5.15
CA GLY A 181 -13.87 -18.56 -5.52
C GLY A 181 -14.73 -18.18 -4.32
N LEU A 182 -14.17 -17.46 -3.35
CA LEU A 182 -14.90 -16.92 -2.21
C LEU A 182 -15.73 -15.70 -2.64
N ASP A 183 -16.81 -15.42 -1.92
CA ASP A 183 -17.54 -14.16 -2.07
C ASP A 183 -16.67 -13.01 -1.56
N GLN A 184 -16.16 -12.19 -2.47
CA GLN A 184 -15.33 -11.03 -2.15
C GLN A 184 -16.07 -10.04 -1.26
N SER A 185 -17.38 -9.86 -1.46
CA SER A 185 -18.17 -8.92 -0.66
C SER A 185 -18.30 -9.41 0.78
N GLU A 186 -18.53 -10.72 0.98
CA GLU A 186 -18.57 -11.33 2.32
C GLU A 186 -17.22 -11.16 3.05
N ILE A 187 -16.10 -11.48 2.39
CA ILE A 187 -14.79 -11.44 3.01
C ILE A 187 -14.36 -10.00 3.33
N PHE A 188 -14.49 -9.07 2.38
CA PHE A 188 -14.07 -7.69 2.58
C PHE A 188 -15.02 -6.90 3.50
N ASN A 189 -16.27 -7.35 3.68
CA ASN A 189 -17.20 -6.77 4.64
C ASN A 189 -17.19 -7.46 6.01
N ALA A 190 -16.31 -8.45 6.23
CA ALA A 190 -16.26 -9.21 7.47
C ALA A 190 -16.04 -8.34 8.71
N TYR A 191 -15.34 -7.21 8.59
CA TYR A 191 -15.17 -6.25 9.69
C TYR A 191 -16.47 -5.55 10.14
N ASN A 192 -17.53 -5.56 9.32
CA ASN A 192 -18.85 -5.06 9.71
C ASN A 192 -19.77 -6.17 10.23
N GLU A 193 -19.56 -7.41 9.78
CA GLU A 193 -20.45 -8.55 10.04
C GLU A 193 -19.97 -9.44 11.20
N ILE A 194 -18.67 -9.46 11.47
CA ILE A 194 -18.05 -10.32 12.48
C ILE A 194 -17.64 -9.52 13.69
N GLU A 195 -18.31 -9.76 14.82
CA GLU A 195 -18.09 -9.04 16.08
C GLU A 195 -16.62 -9.01 16.52
N SER A 196 -15.91 -10.14 16.47
CA SER A 196 -14.51 -10.20 16.92
C SER A 196 -13.52 -9.47 16.00
N ILE A 197 -13.83 -9.37 14.70
CA ILE A 197 -13.03 -8.60 13.74
C ILE A 197 -13.33 -7.11 13.96
N ARG A 198 -14.62 -6.77 14.00
CA ARG A 198 -15.10 -5.40 14.26
C ARG A 198 -14.54 -4.81 15.55
N ALA A 199 -14.48 -5.59 16.62
CA ALA A 199 -13.97 -5.13 17.91
C ALA A 199 -12.49 -4.72 17.84
N LYS A 200 -11.67 -5.43 17.04
CA LYS A 200 -10.26 -5.07 16.82
C LYS A 200 -10.16 -3.77 16.02
N ASP A 201 -10.96 -3.63 14.96
CA ASP A 201 -10.94 -2.43 14.12
C ASP A 201 -11.45 -1.20 14.88
N GLN A 202 -12.51 -1.35 15.66
CA GLN A 202 -13.04 -0.30 16.54
C GLN A 202 -12.05 0.14 17.62
N PHE A 203 -11.19 -0.76 18.09
CA PHE A 203 -10.09 -0.38 18.99
C PHE A 203 -9.05 0.52 18.29
N LEU A 204 -8.82 0.33 16.99
CA LEU A 204 -7.83 1.09 16.21
C LEU A 204 -8.33 2.47 15.77
N ILE A 205 -9.63 2.59 15.45
CA ILE A 205 -10.24 3.81 14.88
C ILE A 205 -9.84 5.10 15.61
N PRO A 206 -9.92 5.21 16.96
CA PRO A 206 -9.58 6.46 17.64
C PRO A 206 -8.14 6.93 17.41
N PHE A 207 -7.22 6.02 17.12
CA PHE A 207 -5.82 6.35 16.83
C PHE A 207 -5.61 6.79 15.38
N ILE A 208 -6.45 6.31 14.45
CA ILE A 208 -6.50 6.79 13.05
C ILE A 208 -7.08 8.20 13.00
N ASP A 209 -8.21 8.41 13.68
CA ASP A 209 -8.95 9.68 13.63
C ASP A 209 -8.07 10.86 14.06
N VAL A 210 -7.26 10.65 15.10
CA VAL A 210 -6.27 11.61 15.57
C VAL A 210 -5.27 11.97 14.47
N LEU A 211 -4.71 10.98 13.77
CA LEU A 211 -3.66 11.22 12.79
C LEU A 211 -4.19 11.77 11.47
N THR A 212 -5.42 11.40 11.12
CA THR A 212 -6.10 11.85 9.89
C THR A 212 -6.79 13.20 10.04
N ASP A 213 -6.99 13.71 11.27
CA ASP A 213 -7.49 15.07 11.49
C ASP A 213 -6.56 16.11 10.84
N PRO A 214 -7.03 16.94 9.89
CA PRO A 214 -6.24 18.01 9.27
C PRO A 214 -5.70 19.05 10.27
N ASN A 215 -6.38 19.21 11.41
CA ASN A 215 -6.08 20.20 12.44
C ASN A 215 -5.08 19.70 13.47
N PHE A 216 -4.85 18.39 13.58
CA PHE A 216 -3.88 17.85 14.50
C PHE A 216 -2.46 18.29 14.14
N LYS A 217 -1.73 18.83 15.13
CA LYS A 217 -0.34 19.29 15.01
C LYS A 217 0.48 18.78 16.18
N THR A 218 1.70 18.38 15.89
CA THR A 218 2.75 18.05 16.87
C THR A 218 3.51 19.31 17.28
N GLY A 219 4.28 19.25 18.37
CA GLY A 219 5.10 20.37 18.85
C GLY A 219 4.93 20.74 20.33
N THR A 220 4.00 20.07 21.03
CA THR A 220 3.91 20.07 22.49
C THR A 220 4.13 18.65 23.01
N LEU A 221 4.52 18.51 24.28
CA LEU A 221 4.71 17.18 24.88
C LEU A 221 3.46 16.30 24.73
N GLU A 222 2.28 16.89 24.97
CA GLU A 222 0.99 16.18 24.88
C GLU A 222 0.70 15.72 23.45
N THR A 223 0.83 16.60 22.46
CA THR A 223 0.55 16.26 21.05
C THR A 223 1.58 15.28 20.48
N ASP A 224 2.84 15.40 20.88
CA ASP A 224 3.90 14.45 20.50
C ASP A 224 3.63 13.05 21.12
N GLN A 225 3.11 12.99 22.35
CA GLN A 225 2.68 11.73 22.99
C GLN A 225 1.47 11.10 22.30
N ILE A 226 0.52 11.92 21.84
CA ILE A 226 -0.65 11.46 21.09
C ILE A 226 -0.22 10.79 19.77
N LEU A 227 0.71 11.42 19.02
CA LEU A 227 1.31 10.80 17.84
C LEU A 227 2.00 9.48 18.21
N LEU A 228 2.88 9.50 19.22
CA LEU A 228 3.63 8.32 19.63
C LEU A 228 2.72 7.15 20.02
N LYS A 229 1.64 7.42 20.75
CA LYS A 229 0.65 6.40 21.14
C LYS A 229 0.01 5.78 19.91
N SER A 230 -0.35 6.59 18.92
CA SER A 230 -0.92 6.10 17.66
C SER A 230 0.08 5.23 16.90
N LEU A 231 1.35 5.65 16.80
CA LEU A 231 2.42 4.84 16.19
C LEU A 231 2.61 3.49 16.91
N ILE A 232 2.58 3.47 18.24
CA ILE A 232 2.69 2.21 19.02
C ILE A 232 1.51 1.29 18.74
N VAL A 233 0.29 1.82 18.67
CA VAL A 233 -0.90 1.00 18.40
C VAL A 233 -0.82 0.37 17.01
N PHE A 234 -0.43 1.12 15.99
CA PHE A 234 -0.27 0.57 14.64
C PHE A 234 0.89 -0.41 14.55
N ALA A 235 2.11 0.02 14.87
CA ALA A 235 3.29 -0.80 14.66
C ALA A 235 3.40 -1.98 15.64
N CYS A 236 3.05 -1.80 16.91
CA CYS A 236 3.26 -2.84 17.93
C CYS A 236 2.02 -3.68 18.22
N VAL A 237 0.81 -3.11 18.14
CA VAL A 237 -0.41 -3.85 18.47
C VAL A 237 -1.07 -4.43 17.22
N MET A 238 -1.30 -3.63 16.19
CA MET A 238 -1.90 -4.12 14.94
C MET A 238 -0.91 -5.01 14.19
N GLU A 239 0.20 -4.45 13.72
CA GLU A 239 1.21 -5.19 12.95
C GLU A 239 1.98 -6.17 13.86
N GLY A 240 2.44 -5.72 15.02
CA GLY A 240 3.30 -6.52 15.90
C GLY A 240 2.60 -7.61 16.73
N LEU A 241 1.27 -7.61 16.84
CA LEU A 241 0.53 -8.58 17.67
C LEU A 241 -0.66 -9.18 16.94
N PHE A 242 -1.60 -8.38 16.42
CA PHE A 242 -2.77 -8.91 15.74
C PHE A 242 -2.39 -9.69 14.49
N PHE A 243 -1.45 -9.18 13.69
CA PHE A 243 -1.00 -9.86 12.48
C PHE A 243 -0.24 -11.13 12.81
N TYR A 244 0.70 -11.10 13.77
CA TYR A 244 1.43 -12.29 14.20
C TYR A 244 0.51 -13.41 14.69
N VAL A 245 -0.55 -13.09 15.44
CA VAL A 245 -1.58 -14.10 15.81
C VAL A 245 -2.26 -14.65 14.55
N GLY A 246 -2.61 -13.79 13.59
CA GLY A 246 -3.18 -14.21 12.32
C GLY A 246 -2.24 -15.09 11.49
N PHE A 247 -0.95 -14.76 11.41
CA PHE A 247 0.06 -15.52 10.67
C PHE A 247 0.17 -16.94 11.21
N THR A 248 0.16 -17.13 12.54
CA THR A 248 0.25 -18.48 13.13
C THR A 248 -0.86 -19.41 12.63
N GLN A 249 -2.05 -18.89 12.33
CA GLN A 249 -3.19 -19.70 11.90
C GLN A 249 -2.97 -20.26 10.49
N ILE A 250 -2.59 -19.41 9.53
CA ILE A 250 -2.37 -19.82 8.13
C ILE A 250 -1.08 -20.61 7.98
N LEU A 251 0.00 -20.20 8.65
CA LEU A 251 1.27 -20.94 8.63
C LEU A 251 1.15 -22.32 9.29
N ALA A 252 0.30 -22.50 10.30
CA ALA A 252 0.00 -23.81 10.87
C ALA A 252 -0.71 -24.75 9.88
N MET A 253 -1.54 -24.21 8.98
CA MET A 253 -2.11 -24.98 7.87
C MET A 253 -1.01 -25.39 6.89
N GLY A 254 -0.14 -24.44 6.50
CA GLY A 254 0.99 -24.69 5.62
C GLY A 254 1.92 -25.80 6.14
N ARG A 255 2.21 -25.80 7.44
CA ARG A 255 3.02 -26.86 8.11
C ARG A 255 2.36 -28.25 8.07
N GLN A 256 1.05 -28.31 7.92
CA GLN A 256 0.28 -29.54 7.72
C GLN A 256 0.07 -29.86 6.24
N ASN A 257 0.78 -29.17 5.34
CA ASN A 257 0.69 -29.31 3.89
C ASN A 257 -0.72 -28.98 3.35
N LYS A 258 -1.46 -28.11 4.05
CA LYS A 258 -2.76 -27.56 3.66
C LYS A 258 -2.61 -26.08 3.32
N MET A 259 -3.34 -25.61 2.32
CA MET A 259 -3.33 -24.19 1.90
C MET A 259 -1.90 -23.65 1.69
N THR A 260 -1.07 -24.41 0.98
CA THR A 260 0.37 -24.14 0.85
C THR A 260 0.66 -22.87 0.05
N GLY A 261 -0.16 -22.53 -0.94
CA GLY A 261 -0.01 -21.29 -1.72
C GLY A 261 -0.38 -20.05 -0.90
N ALA A 262 -1.45 -20.11 -0.12
CA ALA A 262 -1.77 -19.05 0.84
C ALA A 262 -0.70 -18.95 1.93
N ALA A 263 -0.20 -20.07 2.45
CA ALA A 263 0.85 -20.07 3.47
C ALA A 263 2.20 -19.54 2.95
N GLU A 264 2.51 -19.72 1.67
CA GLU A 264 3.69 -19.11 1.05
C GLU A 264 3.54 -17.60 0.91
N GLN A 265 2.36 -17.09 0.50
CA GLN A 265 2.08 -15.65 0.50
C GLN A 265 2.22 -15.04 1.89
N TYR A 266 1.74 -15.72 2.93
CA TYR A 266 1.88 -15.31 4.34
C TYR A 266 3.31 -15.43 4.90
N GLN A 267 4.27 -16.00 4.18
CA GLN A 267 5.69 -15.94 4.56
C GLN A 267 6.39 -14.70 4.00
N TYR A 268 5.89 -14.17 2.88
CA TYR A 268 6.37 -12.92 2.30
C TYR A 268 5.83 -11.69 3.03
N ILE A 269 4.58 -11.76 3.50
CA ILE A 269 3.96 -10.79 4.42
C ILE A 269 4.58 -10.92 5.81
#